data_AF-A0A8T4GWY7-F1
#
_entry.id   AF-A0A8T4GWY7-F1
#
_cell.length_a   1.000
_cell.length_b   1.000
_cell.length_c   1.000
_cell.angle_alpha   90.00
_cell.angle_beta   90.00
_cell.angle_gamma   90.00
#
_symmetry.space_group_name_H-M   'P 1'
#
loop_
_entity.id
_entity.type
_entity.pdbx_description
1 polymer ?
#
loop_
_entity_poly.entity_id
_entity_poly.type
_entity_poly.pdbx_seq_one_letter_code
_entity_poly.pdbx_strand_id
1 'polypeptide(L)'
;MTPDSDTAPTDEEERVPDIPAEAVDEAERLTRLARAAERRADEDNDAEAEAELYRERRADLAAKHDYEDRIRDEDDTLVLYPEEWLADGTVQFDRIEETERAVEVSLSGPGDPEQWQEVADHNDALVDAVAESAPTHEENARAFAAFASNHYAKPAEDLTSEEVREFFEEYYPRNVWPDEADASLVEESVRKLFDAADSEPPAVIDS
;
A
#
# COMPACT_ATOMS: atom_id res chain seq x y z
N MET A 1 -11.96 10.08 -56.76
CA MET A 1 -10.60 9.51 -56.94
C MET A 1 -9.66 10.70 -56.79
N THR A 2 -9.21 11.09 -55.61
CA THR A 2 -9.14 10.52 -54.24
C THR A 2 -9.06 11.76 -53.33
N PRO A 3 -9.80 11.89 -52.20
CA PRO A 3 -9.35 12.77 -51.15
C PRO A 3 -8.36 12.04 -50.26
N ASP A 4 -7.40 12.83 -49.80
CA ASP A 4 -6.25 12.54 -48.97
C ASP A 4 -6.57 11.72 -47.72
N SER A 5 -5.57 10.91 -47.35
CA SER A 5 -5.49 10.15 -46.12
C SER A 5 -5.83 10.98 -44.89
N ASP A 6 -6.88 10.55 -44.22
CA ASP A 6 -7.17 10.81 -42.81
C ASP A 6 -6.04 10.20 -41.97
N THR A 7 -5.06 11.02 -41.59
CA THR A 7 -4.19 10.70 -40.46
C THR A 7 -4.79 11.42 -39.28
N ALA A 8 -5.58 10.69 -38.49
CA ALA A 8 -6.01 11.14 -37.18
C ALA A 8 -4.74 11.44 -36.34
N PRO A 9 -4.69 12.55 -35.59
CA PRO A 9 -3.69 12.70 -34.56
C PRO A 9 -3.95 11.59 -33.53
N THR A 10 -2.96 10.73 -33.31
CA THR A 10 -2.92 9.91 -32.10
C THR A 10 -2.66 10.88 -30.95
N ASP A 11 -3.66 11.06 -30.07
CA ASP A 11 -3.52 11.74 -28.77
C ASP A 11 -2.54 10.94 -27.89
N GLU A 12 -1.25 10.99 -28.22
CA GLU A 12 -0.11 10.60 -27.38
C GLU A 12 0.58 11.86 -26.82
N GLU A 13 -0.10 13.01 -26.83
CA GLU A 13 0.34 14.19 -26.10
C GLU A 13 -0.04 14.03 -24.61
N GLU A 14 1.00 13.82 -23.78
CA GLU A 14 1.08 14.23 -22.37
C GLU A 14 0.38 13.35 -21.31
N ARG A 15 0.70 12.05 -21.22
CA ARG A 15 0.54 11.32 -19.94
C ARG A 15 1.83 11.46 -19.15
N VAL A 16 1.90 12.48 -18.30
CA VAL A 16 2.93 12.60 -17.28
C VAL A 16 2.31 12.12 -15.96
N PRO A 17 2.85 11.07 -15.33
CA PRO A 17 4.02 10.28 -15.70
C PRO A 17 3.76 9.25 -16.82
N ASP A 18 4.82 8.80 -17.51
CA ASP A 18 4.71 7.83 -18.63
C ASP A 18 4.28 6.42 -18.18
N ILE A 19 4.51 6.11 -16.89
CA ILE A 19 4.09 4.85 -16.26
C ILE A 19 2.59 4.88 -15.94
N PRO A 20 1.81 3.82 -16.29
CA PRO A 20 0.39 3.74 -15.95
C PRO A 20 0.15 3.72 -14.43
N ALA A 21 -0.93 4.36 -13.96
CA ALA A 21 -1.31 4.37 -12.54
C ALA A 21 -1.44 2.95 -11.96
N GLU A 22 -2.06 2.03 -12.69
CA GLU A 22 -2.17 0.61 -12.28
C GLU A 22 -0.82 -0.08 -12.03
N ALA A 23 0.24 0.33 -12.73
CA ALA A 23 1.59 -0.20 -12.51
C ALA A 23 2.25 0.43 -11.29
N VAL A 24 1.94 1.69 -10.98
CA VAL A 24 2.35 2.36 -9.74
C VAL A 24 1.72 1.70 -8.53
N ASP A 25 0.40 1.46 -8.56
CA ASP A 25 -0.35 0.81 -7.48
C ASP A 25 0.17 -0.61 -7.23
N GLU A 26 0.45 -1.37 -8.29
CA GLU A 26 1.06 -2.69 -8.21
C GLU A 26 2.48 -2.63 -7.59
N ALA A 27 3.31 -1.66 -7.99
CA ALA A 27 4.65 -1.48 -7.45
C ALA A 27 4.63 -1.11 -5.96
N GLU A 28 3.66 -0.29 -5.54
CA GLU A 28 3.40 -0.01 -4.13
C GLU A 28 3.03 -1.29 -3.38
N ARG A 29 2.03 -2.04 -3.88
CA ARG A 29 1.58 -3.29 -3.24
C ARG A 29 2.72 -4.29 -3.11
N LEU A 30 3.51 -4.50 -4.16
CA LEU A 30 4.70 -5.37 -4.12
C LEU A 30 5.73 -4.90 -3.08
N THR A 31 5.90 -3.59 -2.93
CA THR A 31 6.78 -3.03 -1.88
C THR A 31 6.26 -3.33 -0.48
N ARG A 32 4.95 -3.18 -0.26
CA ARG A 32 4.30 -3.52 1.02
C ARG A 32 4.43 -5.02 1.34
N LEU A 33 4.21 -5.88 0.34
CA LEU A 33 4.37 -7.34 0.46
C LEU A 33 5.82 -7.75 0.75
N ALA A 34 6.80 -7.14 0.08
CA ALA A 34 8.22 -7.39 0.36
C ALA A 34 8.55 -7.11 1.82
N ARG A 35 8.11 -5.96 2.35
CA ARG A 35 8.30 -5.59 3.75
C ARG A 35 7.54 -6.50 4.72
N ALA A 36 6.35 -6.96 4.34
CA ALA A 36 5.59 -7.91 5.15
C ALA A 36 6.30 -9.26 5.26
N ALA A 37 6.90 -9.73 4.16
CA ALA A 37 7.72 -10.94 4.17
C ALA A 37 9.02 -10.76 4.97
N GLU A 38 9.73 -9.63 4.83
CA GLU A 38 10.93 -9.31 5.65
C GLU A 38 10.66 -9.39 7.16
N ARG A 39 9.51 -8.88 7.61
CA ARG A 39 9.14 -8.93 9.04
C ARG A 39 9.00 -10.36 9.57
N ARG A 40 8.59 -11.30 8.71
CA ARG A 40 8.41 -12.72 9.05
C ARG A 40 9.70 -13.54 8.92
N ALA A 41 10.80 -12.96 8.45
CA ALA A 41 12.04 -13.69 8.14
C ALA A 41 12.69 -14.37 9.35
N ASP A 42 12.45 -13.87 10.57
CA ASP A 42 12.92 -14.51 11.80
C ASP A 42 12.12 -15.77 12.18
N GLU A 43 10.91 -15.92 11.64
CA GLU A 43 9.96 -16.99 11.98
C GLU A 43 9.78 -18.01 10.85
N ASP A 44 9.85 -17.53 9.60
CA ASP A 44 9.70 -18.31 8.38
C ASP A 44 10.96 -18.22 7.51
N ASN A 45 11.62 -19.37 7.32
CA ASN A 45 12.85 -19.45 6.54
C ASN A 45 12.63 -19.14 5.04
N ASP A 46 11.41 -19.27 4.53
CA ASP A 46 11.09 -18.98 3.13
C ASP A 46 10.76 -17.49 2.91
N ALA A 47 10.54 -16.71 3.98
CA ALA A 47 10.06 -15.34 3.88
C ALA A 47 11.09 -14.36 3.28
N GLU A 48 12.39 -14.55 3.50
CA GLU A 48 13.42 -13.73 2.82
C GLU A 48 13.40 -13.96 1.30
N ALA A 49 13.19 -15.21 0.86
CA ALA A 49 13.08 -15.53 -0.56
C ALA A 49 11.78 -14.98 -1.17
N GLU A 50 10.70 -14.96 -0.38
CA GLU A 50 9.43 -14.33 -0.75
C GLU A 50 9.58 -12.81 -0.93
N ALA A 51 10.25 -12.15 0.03
CA ALA A 51 10.55 -10.73 -0.04
C ALA A 51 11.35 -10.37 -1.30
N GLU A 52 12.40 -11.14 -1.59
CA GLU A 52 13.20 -10.93 -2.81
C GLU A 52 12.37 -11.10 -4.07
N LEU A 53 11.51 -12.12 -4.14
CA LEU A 53 10.62 -12.32 -5.29
C LEU A 53 9.68 -11.12 -5.52
N TYR A 54 9.17 -10.50 -4.46
CA TYR A 54 8.36 -9.29 -4.60
C TYR A 54 9.18 -8.08 -5.08
N ARG A 55 10.42 -7.91 -4.60
CA ARG A 55 11.34 -6.86 -5.07
C ARG A 55 11.72 -7.06 -6.54
N GLU A 56 12.05 -8.29 -6.95
CA GLU A 56 12.33 -8.65 -8.34
C GLU A 56 11.14 -8.34 -9.25
N ARG A 57 9.93 -8.73 -8.84
CA ARG A 57 8.70 -8.42 -9.61
C ARG A 57 8.44 -6.93 -9.74
N ARG A 58 8.72 -6.14 -8.71
CA ARG A 58 8.59 -4.68 -8.76
C ARG A 58 9.60 -4.08 -9.75
N ALA A 59 10.86 -4.52 -9.68
CA ALA A 59 11.91 -4.05 -10.57
C ALA A 59 11.59 -4.41 -12.04
N ASP A 60 11.17 -5.65 -12.30
CA ASP A 60 10.73 -6.10 -13.62
C ASP A 60 9.54 -5.28 -14.15
N LEU A 61 8.59 -4.93 -13.27
CA LEU A 61 7.44 -4.10 -13.61
C LEU A 61 7.87 -2.67 -13.97
N ALA A 62 8.73 -2.04 -13.17
CA ALA A 62 9.26 -0.71 -13.46
C ALA A 62 10.05 -0.69 -14.77
N ALA A 63 10.95 -1.66 -14.98
CA ALA A 63 11.77 -1.78 -16.18
C ALA A 63 10.95 -1.98 -17.45
N LYS A 64 9.81 -2.69 -17.37
CA LYS A 64 8.88 -2.84 -18.51
C LYS A 64 8.35 -1.50 -19.03
N HIS A 65 8.35 -0.47 -18.19
CA HIS A 65 7.91 0.88 -18.50
C HIS A 65 9.08 1.87 -18.68
N ASP A 66 10.33 1.39 -18.75
CA ASP A 66 11.56 2.21 -18.80
C ASP A 66 11.78 3.05 -17.52
N TYR A 67 11.38 2.52 -16.35
CA TYR A 67 11.57 3.12 -15.03
C TYR A 67 12.46 2.26 -14.15
N GLU A 68 13.09 2.90 -13.17
CA GLU A 68 13.86 2.30 -12.10
C GLU A 68 13.22 2.65 -10.76
N ASP A 69 13.29 1.72 -9.80
CA ASP A 69 12.73 1.90 -8.47
C ASP A 69 13.80 2.21 -7.41
N ARG A 70 13.39 2.96 -6.38
CA ARG A 70 14.21 3.20 -5.20
C ARG A 70 13.32 3.47 -3.99
N ILE A 71 13.71 2.91 -2.84
CA ILE A 71 13.14 3.31 -1.55
C ILE A 71 13.97 4.45 -0.95
N ARG A 72 13.29 5.52 -0.54
CA ARG A 72 13.84 6.62 0.23
C ARG A 72 13.41 6.44 1.69
N ASP A 73 14.35 6.01 2.53
CA ASP A 73 14.07 5.69 3.94
C ASP A 73 13.72 6.93 4.80
N GLU A 74 14.13 8.14 4.37
CA GLU A 74 13.99 9.38 5.15
C GLU A 74 12.52 9.76 5.42
N ASP A 75 11.64 9.45 4.48
CA ASP A 75 10.20 9.76 4.49
C ASP A 75 9.36 8.58 3.99
N ASP A 76 9.92 7.37 4.05
CA ASP A 76 9.25 6.12 3.71
C ASP A 76 8.54 6.12 2.34
N THR A 77 9.26 6.55 1.31
CA THR A 77 8.69 6.77 -0.03
C THR A 77 9.28 5.83 -1.07
N LEU A 78 8.42 5.17 -1.85
CA LEU A 78 8.79 4.50 -3.09
C LEU A 78 8.89 5.55 -4.20
N VAL A 79 10.06 5.63 -4.83
CA VAL A 79 10.30 6.52 -5.97
C VAL A 79 10.48 5.68 -7.22
N LEU A 80 9.69 5.97 -8.25
CA LEU A 80 9.84 5.44 -9.59
C LEU A 80 10.31 6.58 -10.50
N TYR A 81 11.44 6.44 -11.15
CA TYR A 81 11.97 7.46 -12.04
C TYR A 81 12.45 6.85 -13.37
N PRO A 82 12.42 7.61 -14.49
CA PRO A 82 12.87 7.11 -15.78
C PRO A 82 14.30 6.57 -15.73
N GLU A 83 14.53 5.38 -16.31
CA GLU A 83 15.83 4.73 -16.36
C GLU A 83 16.88 5.63 -17.05
N GLU A 84 16.46 6.43 -18.03
CA GLU A 84 17.34 7.34 -18.78
C GLU A 84 18.03 8.39 -17.90
N TRP A 85 17.49 8.68 -16.72
CA TRP A 85 18.11 9.57 -15.74
C TRP A 85 19.35 8.95 -15.09
N LEU A 86 19.54 7.63 -15.21
CA LEU A 86 20.70 6.92 -14.72
C LEU A 86 21.79 6.78 -15.81
N ALA A 87 23.03 6.83 -15.37
CA ALA A 87 24.16 6.25 -16.08
C ALA A 87 24.93 5.37 -15.10
N ASP A 88 25.10 4.09 -15.44
CA ASP A 88 25.76 3.10 -14.59
C ASP A 88 25.20 3.09 -13.15
N GLY A 89 23.86 3.12 -13.01
CA GLY A 89 23.16 3.13 -11.72
C GLY A 89 23.26 4.44 -10.93
N THR A 90 23.83 5.49 -11.51
CA THR A 90 24.01 6.79 -10.87
C THR A 90 23.15 7.86 -11.53
N VAL A 91 22.37 8.59 -10.74
CA VAL A 91 21.54 9.71 -11.21
C VAL A 91 22.39 10.79 -11.87
N GLN A 92 22.02 11.16 -13.09
CA GLN A 92 22.65 12.22 -13.88
C GLN A 92 21.76 13.46 -13.86
N PHE A 93 22.04 14.41 -12.97
CA PHE A 93 21.23 15.63 -12.81
C PHE A 93 21.04 16.41 -14.12
N ASP A 94 22.01 16.40 -15.03
CA ASP A 94 21.93 17.06 -16.33
C ASP A 94 20.91 16.41 -17.30
N ARG A 95 20.38 15.22 -16.97
CA ARG A 95 19.35 14.50 -17.74
C ARG A 95 17.94 14.67 -17.18
N ILE A 96 17.81 15.29 -16.01
CA ILE A 96 16.53 15.52 -15.36
C ILE A 96 15.99 16.87 -15.84
N GLU A 97 15.26 16.85 -16.95
CA GLU A 97 14.61 18.04 -17.49
C GLU A 97 13.16 18.18 -17.00
N GLU A 98 12.47 17.05 -16.81
CA GLU A 98 11.04 16.96 -16.49
C GLU A 98 10.82 16.14 -15.21
N THR A 99 11.00 16.77 -14.04
CA THR A 99 10.91 16.08 -12.74
C THR A 99 9.54 15.46 -12.48
N GLU A 100 8.49 15.98 -13.11
CA GLU A 100 7.11 15.47 -13.02
C GLU A 100 6.92 14.07 -13.61
N ARG A 101 7.90 13.56 -14.38
CA ARG A 101 7.90 12.18 -14.85
C ARG A 101 8.23 11.18 -13.74
N ALA A 102 8.85 11.62 -12.64
CA ALA A 102 9.02 10.74 -11.48
C ALA A 102 7.73 10.62 -10.68
N VAL A 103 7.50 9.43 -10.13
CA VAL A 103 6.38 9.14 -9.24
C VAL A 103 6.92 8.90 -7.84
N GLU A 104 6.37 9.61 -6.86
CA GLU A 104 6.66 9.41 -5.45
C GLU A 104 5.40 8.88 -4.75
N VAL A 105 5.49 7.67 -4.21
CA VAL A 105 4.42 7.00 -3.48
C VAL A 105 4.82 6.89 -2.02
N SER A 106 4.13 7.64 -1.16
CA SER A 106 4.33 7.56 0.28
C SER A 106 3.80 6.22 0.79
N LEU A 107 4.65 5.42 1.43
CA LEU A 107 4.23 4.14 2.02
C LEU A 107 3.58 4.35 3.39
N SER A 108 3.81 5.51 4.00
CA SER A 108 3.28 5.97 5.29
C SER A 108 2.30 7.15 5.14
N GLY A 109 1.42 7.38 6.13
CA GLY A 109 0.47 8.50 6.10
C GLY A 109 -0.83 8.20 5.36
N PRO A 110 -1.76 9.17 5.20
CA PRO A 110 -3.02 8.91 4.52
C PRO A 110 -2.81 8.57 3.03
N GLY A 111 -3.47 7.52 2.56
CA GLY A 111 -3.59 7.14 1.15
C GLY A 111 -4.47 8.11 0.35
N ASP A 112 -4.81 7.70 -0.87
CA ASP A 112 -5.47 8.57 -1.84
C ASP A 112 -6.92 8.91 -1.44
N PRO A 113 -7.24 10.19 -1.21
CA PRO A 113 -8.59 10.59 -0.88
C PRO A 113 -9.64 10.29 -1.97
N GLU A 114 -9.23 10.15 -3.22
CA GLU A 114 -10.13 9.84 -4.34
C GLU A 114 -10.59 8.38 -4.34
N GLN A 115 -9.85 7.48 -3.69
CA GLN A 115 -10.14 6.05 -3.59
C GLN A 115 -10.94 5.66 -2.34
N TRP A 116 -11.41 6.62 -1.55
CA TRP A 116 -12.07 6.38 -0.26
C TRP A 116 -13.21 5.35 -0.31
N GLN A 117 -14.03 5.38 -1.36
CA GLN A 117 -15.17 4.46 -1.44
C GLN A 117 -14.71 3.02 -1.70
N GLU A 118 -13.73 2.84 -2.60
CA GLU A 118 -13.20 1.51 -2.91
C GLU A 118 -12.50 0.90 -1.70
N VAL A 119 -11.73 1.73 -0.98
CA VAL A 119 -11.09 1.36 0.30
C VAL A 119 -12.14 1.03 1.37
N ALA A 120 -13.18 1.85 1.51
CA ALA A 120 -14.23 1.61 2.50
C ALA A 120 -14.99 0.30 2.20
N ASP A 121 -15.33 0.05 0.94
CA ASP A 121 -16.01 -1.17 0.51
C ASP A 121 -15.14 -2.42 0.77
N HIS A 122 -13.83 -2.33 0.52
CA HIS A 122 -12.87 -3.41 0.84
C HIS A 122 -12.79 -3.67 2.35
N ASN A 123 -12.62 -2.62 3.15
CA ASN A 123 -12.54 -2.75 4.60
C ASN A 123 -13.86 -3.28 5.21
N ASP A 124 -15.02 -2.88 4.68
CA ASP A 124 -16.31 -3.42 5.09
C ASP A 124 -16.43 -4.92 4.76
N ALA A 125 -15.91 -5.37 3.61
CA ALA A 125 -15.88 -6.80 3.25
C ALA A 125 -15.00 -7.62 4.22
N LEU A 126 -13.88 -7.07 4.70
CA LEU A 126 -13.06 -7.71 5.74
C LEU A 126 -13.82 -7.82 7.06
N VAL A 127 -14.56 -6.79 7.45
CA VAL A 127 -15.41 -6.81 8.65
C VAL A 127 -16.49 -7.90 8.53
N ASP A 128 -17.14 -8.01 7.37
CA ASP A 128 -18.14 -9.05 7.12
C ASP A 128 -17.53 -10.46 7.24
N ALA A 129 -16.34 -10.69 6.70
CA ALA A 129 -15.63 -11.96 6.84
C ALA A 129 -15.29 -12.31 8.31
N VAL A 130 -14.88 -11.31 9.11
CA VAL A 130 -14.69 -11.47 10.56
C VAL A 130 -16.01 -11.75 11.27
N ALA A 131 -17.10 -11.06 10.91
CA ALA A 131 -18.41 -11.26 11.51
C ALA A 131 -18.96 -12.67 11.25
N GLU A 132 -18.75 -13.20 10.05
CA GLU A 132 -19.17 -14.56 9.68
C GLU A 132 -18.41 -15.64 10.47
N SER A 133 -17.10 -15.45 10.66
CA SER A 133 -16.23 -16.44 11.31
C SER A 133 -16.16 -16.30 12.83
N ALA A 134 -16.23 -15.08 13.34
CA ALA A 134 -16.02 -14.72 14.74
C ALA A 134 -16.90 -13.52 15.15
N PRO A 135 -18.23 -13.69 15.28
CA PRO A 135 -19.19 -12.59 15.48
C PRO A 135 -18.88 -11.66 16.67
N THR A 136 -18.31 -12.19 17.76
CA THR A 136 -17.94 -11.40 18.95
C THR A 136 -16.87 -10.32 18.64
N HIS A 137 -16.14 -10.45 17.53
CA HIS A 137 -15.08 -9.50 17.16
C HIS A 137 -15.56 -8.41 16.19
N GLU A 138 -16.79 -8.50 15.68
CA GLU A 138 -17.32 -7.62 14.62
C GLU A 138 -17.24 -6.13 14.99
N GLU A 139 -17.64 -5.73 16.21
CA GLU A 139 -17.66 -4.32 16.59
C GLU A 139 -16.26 -3.70 16.65
N ASN A 140 -15.29 -4.45 17.17
CA ASN A 140 -13.89 -4.04 17.22
C ASN A 140 -13.25 -4.01 15.82
N ALA A 141 -13.55 -5.02 14.99
CA ALA A 141 -13.09 -5.08 13.60
C ALA A 141 -13.62 -3.86 12.80
N ARG A 142 -14.92 -3.53 12.97
CA ARG A 142 -15.54 -2.36 12.39
C ARG A 142 -14.89 -1.06 12.86
N ALA A 143 -14.52 -0.95 14.13
CA ALA A 143 -13.83 0.22 14.64
C ALA A 143 -12.46 0.41 13.99
N PHE A 144 -11.71 -0.67 13.79
CA PHE A 144 -10.41 -0.65 13.12
C PHE A 144 -10.54 -0.31 11.63
N ALA A 145 -11.47 -0.96 10.92
CA ALA A 145 -11.80 -0.64 9.54
C ALA A 145 -12.21 0.84 9.37
N ALA A 146 -13.04 1.36 10.27
CA ALA A 146 -13.45 2.77 10.24
C ALA A 146 -12.26 3.72 10.49
N PHE A 147 -11.29 3.34 11.32
CA PHE A 147 -10.05 4.10 11.49
C PHE A 147 -9.23 4.10 10.20
N ALA A 148 -8.98 2.93 9.61
CA ALA A 148 -8.21 2.79 8.37
C ALA A 148 -8.83 3.61 7.23
N SER A 149 -10.14 3.49 7.02
CA SER A 149 -10.85 4.21 5.96
C SER A 149 -10.89 5.73 6.21
N ASN A 150 -11.25 6.17 7.43
CA ASN A 150 -11.53 7.59 7.67
C ASN A 150 -10.31 8.44 8.07
N HIS A 151 -9.32 7.86 8.74
CA HIS A 151 -8.08 8.59 9.09
C HIS A 151 -7.02 8.44 8.02
N TYR A 152 -6.97 7.28 7.36
CA TYR A 152 -5.87 6.92 6.50
C TYR A 152 -6.25 6.66 5.05
N ALA A 153 -7.53 6.57 4.67
CA ALA A 153 -7.89 6.24 3.29
C ALA A 153 -7.17 4.98 2.76
N LYS A 154 -6.92 4.01 3.63
CA LYS A 154 -6.13 2.80 3.33
C LYS A 154 -6.90 1.51 3.58
N PRO A 155 -6.59 0.44 2.84
CA PRO A 155 -6.90 -0.91 3.27
C PRO A 155 -6.38 -1.13 4.70
N ALA A 156 -7.19 -1.77 5.54
CA ALA A 156 -6.89 -1.92 6.96
C ALA A 156 -5.63 -2.78 7.20
N GLU A 157 -5.37 -3.74 6.32
CA GLU A 157 -4.18 -4.59 6.32
C GLU A 157 -2.90 -3.87 5.87
N ASP A 158 -3.02 -2.67 5.28
CA ASP A 158 -1.90 -1.85 4.82
C ASP A 158 -1.44 -0.81 5.84
N LEU A 159 -2.11 -0.75 7.01
CA LEU A 159 -1.70 0.15 8.08
C LEU A 159 -0.32 -0.23 8.64
N THR A 160 0.53 0.79 8.82
CA THR A 160 1.87 0.59 9.37
C THR A 160 1.83 0.30 10.88
N SER A 161 2.97 -0.12 11.43
CA SER A 161 3.12 -0.32 12.89
C SER A 161 2.79 0.94 13.70
N GLU A 162 3.08 2.13 13.16
CA GLU A 162 2.79 3.39 13.85
C GLU A 162 1.31 3.73 13.82
N GLU A 163 0.67 3.55 12.66
CA GLU A 163 -0.76 3.80 12.45
C GLU A 163 -1.61 2.83 13.29
N VAL A 164 -1.22 1.55 13.36
CA VAL A 164 -1.87 0.56 14.24
C VAL A 164 -1.69 0.91 15.72
N ARG A 165 -0.53 1.41 16.14
CA ARG A 165 -0.33 1.85 17.53
C ARG A 165 -1.21 3.05 17.87
N GLU A 166 -1.32 4.01 16.95
CA GLU A 166 -2.22 5.14 17.08
C GLU A 166 -3.68 4.66 17.24
N PHE A 167 -4.09 3.63 16.50
CA PHE A 167 -5.42 3.05 16.70
C PHE A 167 -5.65 2.65 18.17
N PHE A 168 -4.75 1.86 18.75
CA PHE A 168 -4.91 1.35 20.12
C PHE A 168 -4.76 2.44 21.19
N GLU A 169 -3.76 3.30 21.07
CA GLU A 169 -3.41 4.27 22.11
C GLU A 169 -4.27 5.54 22.05
N GLU A 170 -4.75 5.89 20.86
CA GLU A 170 -5.34 7.20 20.59
C GLU A 170 -6.78 7.10 20.09
N TYR A 171 -7.02 6.38 19.00
CA TYR A 171 -8.32 6.40 18.33
C TYR A 171 -9.37 5.58 19.09
N TYR A 172 -9.08 4.32 19.38
CA TYR A 172 -9.99 3.36 19.99
C TYR A 172 -10.55 3.84 21.35
N PRO A 173 -9.72 4.27 22.33
CA PRO A 173 -10.22 4.74 23.63
C PRO A 173 -11.02 6.05 23.54
N ARG A 174 -10.81 6.87 22.50
CA ARG A 174 -11.52 8.16 22.34
C ARG A 174 -12.82 8.05 21.57
N ASN A 175 -12.94 7.08 20.66
CA ASN A 175 -14.04 7.01 19.72
C ASN A 175 -15.01 5.84 20.00
N VAL A 176 -14.53 4.70 20.49
CA VAL A 176 -15.35 3.48 20.62
C VAL A 176 -16.02 3.39 21.99
N TRP A 177 -15.35 3.84 23.06
CA TRP A 177 -15.83 3.73 24.45
C TRP A 177 -16.30 2.30 24.82
N PRO A 178 -15.47 1.27 24.59
CA PRO A 178 -15.84 -0.13 24.85
C PRO A 178 -15.98 -0.41 26.35
N ASP A 179 -16.73 -1.46 26.67
CA ASP A 179 -16.64 -2.03 28.01
C ASP A 179 -15.36 -2.86 28.20
N GLU A 180 -15.08 -3.31 29.43
CA GLU A 180 -13.84 -4.06 29.71
C GLU A 180 -13.75 -5.38 28.92
N ALA A 181 -14.88 -6.01 28.60
CA ALA A 181 -14.88 -7.26 27.85
C ALA A 181 -14.50 -6.99 26.39
N ASP A 182 -15.12 -6.00 25.74
CA ASP A 182 -14.81 -5.65 24.36
C ASP A 182 -13.38 -5.09 24.21
N ALA A 183 -12.93 -4.27 25.17
CA ALA A 183 -11.57 -3.76 25.19
C ALA A 183 -10.53 -4.88 25.30
N SER A 184 -10.83 -5.96 26.02
CA SER A 184 -9.92 -7.11 26.14
C SER A 184 -9.78 -7.92 24.86
N LEU A 185 -10.72 -7.78 23.92
CA LEU A 185 -10.73 -8.50 22.65
C LEU A 185 -10.12 -7.70 21.50
N VAL A 186 -9.86 -6.40 21.67
CA VAL A 186 -9.54 -5.50 20.55
C VAL A 186 -8.31 -5.95 19.76
N GLU A 187 -7.23 -6.36 20.43
CA GLU A 187 -6.04 -6.84 19.73
C GLU A 187 -6.31 -8.12 18.94
N GLU A 188 -7.06 -9.07 19.52
CA GLU A 188 -7.44 -10.30 18.81
C GLU A 188 -8.36 -9.98 17.63
N SER A 189 -9.30 -9.04 17.79
CA SER A 189 -10.17 -8.58 16.70
C SER A 189 -9.37 -7.99 15.54
N VAL A 190 -8.33 -7.19 15.82
CA VAL A 190 -7.45 -6.66 14.78
C VAL A 190 -6.68 -7.79 14.09
N ARG A 191 -6.10 -8.73 14.84
CA ARG A 191 -5.43 -9.91 14.24
C ARG A 191 -6.35 -10.69 13.31
N LYS A 192 -7.61 -10.92 13.69
CA LYS A 192 -8.59 -11.62 12.83
C LYS A 192 -8.92 -10.87 11.54
N LEU A 193 -8.82 -9.53 11.55
CA LEU A 193 -9.03 -8.74 10.34
C LEU A 193 -7.84 -8.89 9.38
N PHE A 194 -6.61 -8.92 9.90
CA PHE A 194 -5.42 -9.28 9.11
C PHE A 194 -5.50 -10.69 8.54
N ASP A 195 -5.92 -11.67 9.36
CA ASP A 195 -6.16 -13.05 8.90
C ASP A 195 -7.21 -13.10 7.76
N ALA A 196 -8.28 -12.32 7.86
CA ALA A 196 -9.31 -12.24 6.82
C ALA A 196 -8.81 -11.62 5.51
N ALA A 197 -7.74 -10.82 5.57
CA ALA A 197 -7.03 -10.25 4.43
C ALA A 197 -5.89 -11.15 3.93
N ASP A 198 -5.70 -12.35 4.50
CA ASP A 198 -4.55 -13.23 4.27
C ASP A 198 -3.20 -12.48 4.45
N SER A 199 -3.15 -11.55 5.42
CA SER A 199 -2.00 -10.69 5.70
C SER A 199 -1.53 -10.84 7.15
N GLU A 200 -0.26 -10.55 7.40
CA GLU A 200 0.34 -10.60 8.74
C GLU A 200 0.25 -9.22 9.40
N PRO A 201 -0.22 -9.13 10.67
CA PRO A 201 -0.24 -7.86 11.39
C PRO A 201 1.18 -7.30 11.59
N PRO A 202 1.34 -5.97 11.73
CA PRO A 202 2.61 -5.37 12.11
C PRO A 202 3.01 -5.77 13.54
N ALA A 203 4.33 -5.80 13.82
CA ALA A 203 4.94 -6.27 15.07
C ALA A 203 4.45 -5.57 16.37
N VAL A 204 3.73 -4.45 16.26
CA VAL A 204 3.07 -3.83 17.43
C VAL A 204 1.95 -4.68 18.02
N ILE A 205 1.48 -5.69 17.28
CA ILE A 205 0.44 -6.63 17.72
C ILE A 205 1.04 -7.98 18.18
N ASP A 206 2.35 -8.07 18.46
CA ASP A 206 2.95 -9.27 19.06
C ASP A 206 2.76 -9.30 20.59
N SER A 207 2.15 -10.39 21.08
CA SER A 207 1.88 -10.67 22.51
C SER A 207 3.08 -11.25 23.25
#